data_AF-X6DKH4-F1
#
_entry.id   AF-X6DKH4-F1
#
_cell.length_a   1.000
_cell.length_b   1.000
_cell.length_c   1.000
_cell.angle_alpha   90.00
_cell.angle_beta   90.00
_cell.angle_gamma   90.00
#
_symmetry.space_group_name_H-M   'P 1'
#
loop_
_entity.id
_entity.type
_entity.pdbx_description
1 polymer ?
#
loop_
_entity_poly.entity_id
_entity_poly.type
_entity_poly.pdbx_seq_one_letter_code
_entity_poly.pdbx_strand_id
1 'polypeptide(L)' 'MARLGRFILWLLIAPGDIISDRLGVTKEQNRDLVRMLFNSLFWILIVIIGLAIWTSRMPAFR' A
#
# COMPACT_ATOMS: atom_id res chain seq x y z
N MET A 1 0.58 -2.91 -23.03
CA MET A 1 -0.52 -2.78 -22.03
C MET A 1 -0.48 -3.86 -20.94
N ALA A 2 -0.54 -5.15 -21.25
CA ALA A 2 -0.58 -6.23 -20.25
C ALA A 2 0.58 -6.24 -19.23
N ARG A 3 1.81 -5.90 -19.68
CA ARG A 3 3.00 -5.89 -18.80
C ARG A 3 2.99 -4.71 -17.81
N LEU A 4 2.46 -3.56 -18.21
CA LEU A 4 2.39 -2.36 -17.37
C LEU A 4 1.33 -2.53 -16.27
N GLY A 5 0.14 -3.04 -16.62
CA GLY A 5 -0.90 -3.34 -15.64
C GLY A 5 -0.46 -4.39 -14.62
N ARG A 6 0.23 -5.46 -15.08
CA ARG A 6 0.79 -6.48 -14.19
C ARG A 6 1.84 -5.91 -13.24
N PHE A 7 2.67 -4.98 -13.72
CA PHE A 7 3.67 -4.31 -12.89
C PHE A 7 3.05 -3.43 -11.81
N ILE A 8 2.02 -2.65 -12.17
CA ILE A 8 1.28 -1.79 -11.23
C ILE A 8 0.58 -2.65 -10.17
N LEU A 9 -0.09 -3.73 -10.58
CA LEU A 9 -0.73 -4.65 -9.64
C LEU A 9 0.29 -5.32 -8.70
N TRP A 10 1.45 -5.71 -9.23
CA TRP A 10 2.53 -6.27 -8.42
C TRP A 10 3.03 -5.26 -7.39
N LEU A 11 3.30 -4.02 -7.82
CA LEU A 11 3.71 -2.94 -6.93
C LEU A 11 2.66 -2.70 -5.84
N LEU A 12 1.38 -2.70 -6.22
CA LEU A 12 0.28 -2.48 -5.31
C LEU A 12 0.14 -3.60 -4.29
N ILE A 13 0.56 -4.83 -4.54
CA ILE A 13 0.37 -6.00 -3.64
C ILE A 13 1.64 -6.34 -2.85
N ALA A 14 2.81 -5.99 -3.37
CA ALA A 14 4.12 -6.29 -2.80
C ALA A 14 4.30 -5.90 -1.31
N PRO A 15 3.78 -4.77 -0.79
CA PRO A 15 3.97 -4.39 0.61
C PRO A 15 3.37 -5.41 1.58
N GLY A 16 2.15 -5.87 1.29
CA GLY A 16 1.46 -6.88 2.11
C GLY A 16 2.16 -8.24 2.08
N ASP A 17 2.71 -8.63 0.92
CA ASP A 17 3.48 -9.87 0.77
C ASP A 17 4.77 -9.84 1.60
N ILE A 18 5.56 -8.77 1.51
CA ILE A 18 6.83 -8.64 2.23
C ILE A 18 6.62 -8.69 3.74
N ILE A 19 5.61 -8.00 4.26
CA ILE A 19 5.36 -7.92 5.70
C ILE A 19 4.85 -9.26 6.22
N SER A 20 3.96 -9.92 5.49
CA SER A 20 3.42 -11.22 5.88
C SER A 20 4.51 -12.32 5.90
N ASP A 21 5.46 -12.24 4.97
CA ASP A 21 6.62 -13.14 4.92
C ASP A 21 7.58 -12.91 6.09
N ARG A 22 7.81 -11.65 6.46
CA ARG A 22 8.66 -11.31 7.61
C ARG A 22 8.02 -11.62 8.96
N LEU A 23 6.70 -11.51 9.06
CA LEU A 23 5.96 -11.87 10.28
C LEU A 23 5.77 -13.38 10.45
N GLY A 24 6.18 -14.19 9.45
CA GLY A 24 6.06 -15.65 9.51
C GLY A 24 4.62 -16.15 9.54
N VAL A 25 3.66 -15.35 9.06
CA VAL A 25 2.23 -15.67 9.11
C VAL A 25 1.95 -16.82 8.15
N THR A 26 1.57 -17.98 8.69
CA THR A 26 1.27 -19.16 7.87
C THR A 26 -0.12 -19.06 7.24
N LYS A 27 -0.39 -19.87 6.21
CA LYS A 27 -1.71 -19.87 5.53
C LYS A 27 -2.87 -20.17 6.49
N GLU A 28 -2.65 -20.97 7.54
CA GLU A 28 -3.64 -21.27 8.57
C GLU A 28 -3.98 -20.05 9.44
N GLN A 29 -3.09 -19.06 9.50
CA GLN A 29 -3.26 -17.84 10.29
C GLN A 29 -3.88 -16.69 9.50
N ASN A 30 -4.63 -16.97 8.43
CA ASN A 30 -5.23 -15.96 7.57
C ASN A 30 -4.21 -14.99 6.92
N ARG A 31 -3.09 -15.53 6.41
CA ARG A 31 -2.05 -14.76 5.69
C ARG A 31 -2.63 -13.79 4.65
N ASP A 32 -3.68 -14.19 3.93
CA ASP A 32 -4.29 -13.35 2.90
C ASP A 32 -5.03 -12.12 3.47
N LEU A 33 -5.63 -12.24 4.67
CA LEU A 33 -6.21 -11.09 5.39
C LEU A 33 -5.11 -10.14 5.87
N VAL A 34 -4.02 -10.68 6.40
CA VAL A 34 -2.87 -9.90 6.87
C VAL A 34 -2.22 -9.13 5.71
N ARG A 35 -2.04 -9.80 4.56
CA ARG A 35 -1.59 -9.18 3.32
C ARG A 35 -2.51 -8.02 2.94
N MET A 36 -3.81 -8.26 2.86
CA MET A 36 -4.79 -7.24 2.47
C MET A 36 -4.80 -6.05 3.44
N LEU A 37 -4.68 -6.31 4.74
CA LEU A 37 -4.59 -5.29 5.78
C LEU A 37 -3.35 -4.42 5.58
N PHE A 38 -2.16 -5.00 5.54
CA PHE A 38 -0.92 -4.23 5.37
C PHE A 38 -0.89 -3.49 4.04
N ASN A 39 -1.45 -4.09 3.00
CA ASN A 39 -1.55 -3.46 1.71
C ASN A 39 -2.40 -2.19 1.76
N SER A 40 -3.61 -2.27 2.33
CA SER A 40 -4.49 -1.10 2.46
C SER A 40 -3.89 -0.04 3.38
N LEU A 41 -3.32 -0.41 4.52
CA LEU A 41 -2.67 0.52 5.46
C LEU A 41 -1.51 1.28 4.81
N PHE A 42 -0.64 0.57 4.07
CA PHE A 42 0.50 1.19 3.41
C PHE A 42 0.07 2.23 2.37
N TRP A 43 -0.90 1.89 1.51
CA TRP A 43 -1.37 2.80 0.47
C TRP A 43 -2.18 3.97 1.03
N ILE A 44 -3.00 3.75 2.06
CA ILE A 44 -3.70 4.83 2.77
C ILE A 44 -2.69 5.81 3.36
N LEU A 45 -1.62 5.31 4.00
CA LEU A 45 -0.57 6.16 4.56
C LEU A 45 0.13 7.00 3.48
N ILE A 46 0.47 6.39 2.34
CA ILE A 46 1.05 7.12 1.19
C ILE A 46 0.12 8.23 0.72
N VAL A 47 -1.18 7.96 0.58
CA VAL A 47 -2.17 8.95 0.16
C VAL A 47 -2.27 10.09 1.18
N ILE A 48 -2.34 9.78 2.48
CA ILE A 48 -2.40 10.79 3.54
C ILE A 48 -1.16 11.69 3.51
N ILE A 49 0.03 11.10 3.42
CA ILE A 49 1.29 11.86 3.34
C ILE A 49 1.32 12.72 2.07
N GLY A 50 0.94 12.15 0.93
CA GLY A 50 0.86 12.88 -0.34
C GLY A 50 -0.09 14.07 -0.26
N LEU A 51 -1.29 13.88 0.32
CA LEU A 51 -2.26 14.95 0.54
C LEU A 51 -1.77 16.00 1.53
N ALA A 52 -1.10 15.60 2.61
CA ALA A 52 -0.54 16.52 3.59
C ALA A 52 0.54 17.42 2.94
N ILE A 53 1.46 16.81 2.19
CA ILE A 53 2.49 17.55 1.44
C ILE A 53 1.84 18.47 0.41
N TRP A 54 0.90 17.95 -0.38
CA TRP A 54 0.18 18.72 -1.38
C TRP A 54 -0.52 19.95 -0.77
N THR A 55 -1.27 19.74 0.30
CA THR A 55 -2.00 20.79 1.01
C THR A 55 -1.05 21.82 1.62
N SER A 56 0.12 21.40 2.13
CA SER A 56 1.14 22.30 2.67
C SER A 56 1.76 23.23 1.61
N ARG A 57 1.66 22.85 0.33
CA ARG A 57 2.18 23.64 -0.81
C ARG A 57 1.10 24.46 -1.50
N MET A 58 -0.17 24.27 -1.16
CA MET A 58 -1.23 25.09 -1.72
C MET A 58 -1.12 26.52 -1.16
N PRO A 59 -1.15 27.54 -2.04
CA PRO A 59 -1.20 28.92 -1.58
C PRO A 59 -2.46 29.11 -0.75
N ALA A 60 -2.36 29.84 0.36
CA ALA A 60 -3.52 30.25 1.11
C ALA A 60 -4.42 31.07 0.16
N PHE A 61 -5.59 30.52 -0.17
CA PHE A 61 -6.61 31.27 -0.90
C PHE A 61 -6.98 32.48 -0.02
N ARG A 62 -6.57 33.68 -0.46
CA ARG A 62 -7.00 34.96 0.09
C ARG A 62 -8.18 35.48 -0.72
#